data_AF-A0A0C3NH45-F1
#
_entry.id   AF-A0A0C3NH45-F1
#
_cell.length_a   1.000
_cell.length_b   1.000
_cell.length_c   1.000
_cell.angle_alpha   90.00
_cell.angle_beta   90.00
_cell.angle_gamma   90.00
#
_symmetry.space_group_name_H-M   'P 1'
#
loop_
_entity.id
_entity.type
_entity.pdbx_description
1 polymer ?
#
loop_
_entity_poly.entity_id
_entity_poly.type
_entity_poly.pdbx_seq_one_letter_code
_entity_poly.pdbx_strand_id
1 'polypeptide(L)'
;MGYLPSPNSDPSTSTPHHQGSAPTFSISPPATTSHTGRSLFPDAGPYLRQQLGIQPHEPVNLWSLSDPPPGEKPNQPYPMLIKLAIYGSPNKQLTLQEIYSELEKRFTWFRERHNERAWKNSIRHNLSLNKVFRPVPRPITDPGKGSYWQLDVSGGEGYKRARKRRSRASRASHSHSEEDDEED
;
A
#
# COMPACT_ATOMS: atom_id res chain seq x y z
N MET A 1 81.40 25.87 -13.47
CA MET A 1 81.78 24.47 -13.14
C MET A 1 81.31 24.25 -11.71
N GLY A 2 80.47 23.29 -11.31
CA GLY A 2 79.95 22.07 -11.89
C GLY A 2 79.71 21.10 -10.72
N TYR A 3 78.45 20.76 -10.45
CA TYR A 3 77.87 19.57 -9.77
C TYR A 3 78.27 19.11 -8.33
N LEU A 4 77.25 19.13 -7.43
CA LEU A 4 76.66 18.06 -6.53
C LEU A 4 77.56 17.10 -5.70
N PRO A 5 77.08 16.33 -4.66
CA PRO A 5 75.69 16.08 -4.20
C PRO A 5 75.39 16.03 -2.65
N SER A 6 74.08 16.05 -2.35
CA SER A 6 73.24 15.39 -1.31
C SER A 6 73.53 15.42 0.21
N PRO A 7 72.50 15.67 1.05
CA PRO A 7 72.48 15.32 2.47
C PRO A 7 71.57 14.09 2.76
N ASN A 8 72.08 13.13 3.55
CA ASN A 8 71.26 12.15 4.27
C ASN A 8 71.35 12.46 5.77
N SER A 9 70.21 12.61 6.42
CA SER A 9 70.11 12.72 7.87
C SER A 9 69.16 11.64 8.36
N ASP A 10 69.72 10.67 9.10
CA ASP A 10 68.96 9.84 10.02
C ASP A 10 68.53 10.70 11.23
N PRO A 11 67.46 10.30 11.95
CA PRO A 11 67.74 9.48 13.12
C PRO A 11 66.71 8.37 13.37
N SER A 12 67.24 7.20 13.74
CA SER A 12 66.48 6.16 14.43
C SER A 12 66.47 6.44 15.94
N THR A 13 65.28 6.49 16.56
CA THR A 13 65.09 6.07 17.95
C THR A 13 63.67 5.53 18.10
N SER A 14 63.61 4.23 18.33
CA SER A 14 62.41 3.44 18.59
C SER A 14 61.94 3.58 20.03
N THR A 15 60.63 3.55 20.26
CA THR A 15 60.06 2.84 21.42
C THR A 15 58.60 2.43 21.13
N PRO A 16 58.21 1.17 21.40
CA PRO A 16 56.89 0.63 21.09
C PRO A 16 55.98 0.59 22.34
N HIS A 17 54.67 0.76 22.16
CA HIS A 17 53.70 0.13 23.06
C HIS A 17 52.40 -0.21 22.34
N HIS A 18 52.06 -1.49 22.40
CA HIS A 18 50.84 -2.11 21.92
C HIS A 18 49.60 -1.57 22.65
N GLN A 19 48.47 -1.43 21.93
CA GLN A 19 47.16 -1.86 22.43
C GLN A 19 46.18 -2.04 21.27
N GLY A 20 45.45 -3.15 21.34
CA GLY A 20 44.78 -3.81 20.23
C GLY A 20 43.64 -3.01 19.58
N SER A 21 43.61 -3.07 18.26
CA SER A 21 42.46 -2.75 17.44
C SER A 21 41.35 -3.77 17.72
N ALA A 22 40.32 -3.36 18.45
CA ALA A 22 39.05 -4.07 18.44
C ALA A 22 38.46 -3.98 17.01
N PRO A 23 37.91 -5.07 16.45
CA PRO A 23 37.17 -4.97 15.20
C PRO A 23 35.96 -4.06 15.44
N THR A 24 35.93 -2.92 14.77
CA THR A 24 34.72 -2.10 14.68
C THR A 24 33.70 -2.92 13.89
N PHE A 25 32.87 -3.68 14.61
CA PHE A 25 31.62 -4.17 14.05
C PHE A 25 30.80 -2.93 13.72
N SER A 26 30.77 -2.57 12.44
CA SER A 26 29.86 -1.58 11.90
C SER A 26 28.44 -2.16 12.04
N ILE A 27 27.88 -2.04 13.23
CA ILE A 27 26.45 -2.27 13.46
C ILE A 27 25.79 -1.09 12.77
N SER A 28 25.40 -1.29 11.51
CA SER A 28 24.42 -0.44 10.86
C SER A 28 23.27 -0.23 11.84
N PRO A 29 22.86 1.01 12.13
CA PRO A 29 21.69 1.19 12.97
C PRO A 29 20.54 0.45 12.28
N PRO A 30 19.68 -0.28 13.03
CA PRO A 30 18.44 -0.73 12.43
C PRO A 30 17.76 0.53 11.89
N ALA A 31 17.37 0.49 10.62
CA ALA A 31 16.60 1.56 10.00
C ALA A 31 15.59 2.05 11.03
N THR A 32 15.73 3.31 11.44
CA THR A 32 14.80 3.93 12.37
C THR A 32 13.51 4.10 11.57
N THR A 33 12.74 3.01 11.49
CA THR A 33 11.38 3.00 11.01
C THR A 33 10.62 3.85 11.99
N SER A 34 10.50 5.14 11.67
CA SER A 34 9.58 6.05 12.31
C SER A 34 8.19 5.44 12.16
N HIS A 35 7.76 4.72 13.20
CA HIS A 35 6.43 4.19 13.39
C HIS A 35 5.45 5.37 13.53
N THR A 36 5.12 6.02 12.43
CA THR A 36 3.98 6.92 12.37
C THR A 36 2.72 6.08 12.10
N GLY A 37 1.93 5.86 13.15
CA GLY A 37 0.48 5.65 13.07
C GLY A 37 -0.01 4.21 12.81
N ARG A 38 -0.12 3.42 13.89
CA ARG A 38 -1.24 2.49 14.21
C ARG A 38 -1.79 1.55 13.11
N SER A 39 -0.97 1.05 12.18
CA SER A 39 -1.37 -0.10 11.35
C SER A 39 -1.42 -1.37 12.20
N LEU A 40 -2.49 -2.18 12.10
CA LEU A 40 -2.59 -3.49 12.75
C LEU A 40 -1.85 -4.59 11.97
N PHE A 41 -1.38 -4.27 10.77
CA PHE A 41 -0.79 -5.22 9.82
C PHE A 41 0.66 -4.83 9.48
N PRO A 42 1.45 -5.77 8.95
CA PRO A 42 2.83 -5.51 8.53
C PRO A 42 2.96 -4.35 7.55
N ASP A 43 4.12 -3.69 7.55
CA ASP A 43 4.38 -2.57 6.65
C ASP A 43 4.25 -3.01 5.18
N ALA A 44 3.29 -2.41 4.47
CA ALA A 44 3.07 -2.65 3.05
C ALA A 44 4.10 -1.93 2.16
N GLY A 45 4.95 -1.07 2.71
CA GLY A 45 5.89 -0.25 1.99
C GLY A 45 6.81 -1.02 1.03
N PRO A 46 7.58 -2.02 1.50
CA PRO A 46 8.47 -2.79 0.65
C PRO A 46 7.73 -3.44 -0.53
N TYR A 47 6.56 -4.00 -0.28
CA TYR A 47 5.71 -4.63 -1.30
C TYR A 47 5.22 -3.62 -2.35
N LEU A 48 4.77 -2.45 -1.91
CA LEU A 48 4.29 -1.41 -2.83
C LEU A 48 5.42 -0.82 -3.68
N ARG A 49 6.63 -0.64 -3.11
CA ARG A 49 7.81 -0.18 -3.85
C ARG A 49 8.21 -1.16 -4.94
N GLN A 50 8.26 -2.45 -4.62
CA GLN A 50 8.56 -3.50 -5.59
C GLN A 50 7.55 -3.49 -6.74
N GLN A 51 6.25 -3.34 -6.43
CA GLN A 51 5.21 -3.35 -7.44
C GLN A 51 5.25 -2.11 -8.37
N LEU A 52 5.76 -0.97 -7.87
CA LEU A 52 5.86 0.28 -8.64
C LEU A 52 7.24 0.54 -9.24
N GLY A 53 8.24 -0.30 -8.94
CA GLY A 53 9.63 -0.06 -9.34
C GLY A 53 10.25 1.20 -8.73
N ILE A 54 9.77 1.61 -7.55
CA ILE A 54 10.19 2.83 -6.86
C ILE A 54 11.40 2.54 -5.98
N GLN A 55 12.35 3.48 -5.93
CA GLN A 55 13.54 3.35 -5.09
C GLN A 55 13.19 3.31 -3.59
N PRO A 56 14.00 2.62 -2.74
CA PRO A 56 13.69 2.43 -1.32
C PRO A 56 13.41 3.71 -0.52
N HIS A 57 14.07 4.82 -0.88
CA HIS A 57 13.99 6.11 -0.18
C HIS A 57 12.84 7.01 -0.64
N GLU A 58 12.23 6.70 -1.77
CA GLU A 58 11.17 7.52 -2.34
C GLU A 58 9.84 7.24 -1.60
N PRO A 59 9.02 8.28 -1.33
CA PRO A 59 7.71 8.10 -0.72
C PRO A 59 6.81 7.25 -1.60
N VAL A 60 6.01 6.40 -0.95
CA VAL A 60 5.00 5.57 -1.61
C VAL A 60 3.63 6.13 -1.28
N ASN A 61 3.00 6.76 -2.26
CA ASN A 61 1.66 7.32 -2.13
C ASN A 61 1.08 7.56 -3.54
N LEU A 62 -0.06 8.26 -3.63
CA LEU A 62 -0.71 8.58 -4.91
C LEU A 62 0.13 9.52 -5.80
N TRP A 63 1.02 10.32 -5.23
CA TRP A 63 1.89 11.27 -5.93
C TRP A 63 3.10 10.59 -6.55
N SER A 64 3.43 9.38 -6.12
CA SER A 64 4.46 8.54 -6.75
C SER A 64 4.02 7.98 -8.12
N LEU A 65 2.74 8.13 -8.49
CA LEU A 65 2.25 7.74 -9.81
C LEU A 65 2.46 8.85 -10.82
N SER A 66 2.83 8.48 -12.05
CA SER A 66 2.88 9.39 -13.20
C SER A 66 1.51 10.03 -13.45
N ASP A 67 1.53 11.28 -13.90
CA ASP A 67 0.32 12.00 -14.26
C ASP A 67 -0.37 11.36 -15.47
N PRO A 68 -1.70 11.14 -15.42
CA PRO A 68 -2.45 10.77 -16.61
C PRO A 68 -2.50 11.93 -17.61
N PRO A 69 -2.77 11.66 -18.89
CA PRO A 69 -3.11 12.69 -19.84
C PRO A 69 -4.25 13.59 -19.31
N PRO A 70 -4.30 14.89 -19.70
CA PRO A 70 -5.32 15.81 -19.22
C PRO A 70 -6.74 15.27 -19.45
N GLY A 71 -7.53 15.21 -18.37
CA GLY A 71 -8.91 14.72 -18.43
C GLY A 71 -9.07 13.21 -18.54
N GLU A 72 -7.98 12.42 -18.47
CA GLU A 72 -8.03 10.97 -18.51
C GLU A 72 -7.88 10.32 -17.14
N LYS A 73 -8.40 9.09 -17.04
CA LYS A 73 -8.31 8.27 -15.83
C LYS A 73 -6.87 7.76 -15.68
N PRO A 74 -6.33 7.70 -14.45
CA PRO A 74 -5.05 7.04 -14.20
C PRO A 74 -5.00 5.61 -14.75
N ASN A 75 -3.87 5.26 -15.39
CA ASN A 75 -3.64 3.92 -15.97
C ASN A 75 -3.63 2.80 -14.91
N GLN A 76 -3.44 3.17 -13.63
CA GLN A 76 -3.41 2.22 -12.54
C GLN A 76 -4.81 1.67 -12.21
N PRO A 77 -4.93 0.36 -11.93
CA PRO A 77 -6.21 -0.24 -11.57
C PRO A 77 -6.64 0.23 -10.16
N TYR A 78 -7.95 0.24 -9.89
CA TYR A 78 -8.51 0.70 -8.60
C TYR A 78 -7.83 0.09 -7.36
N PRO A 79 -7.51 -1.23 -7.29
CA PRO A 79 -6.77 -1.77 -6.16
C PRO A 79 -5.45 -1.04 -5.90
N MET A 80 -4.71 -0.67 -6.93
CA MET A 80 -3.45 0.06 -6.76
C MET A 80 -3.69 1.47 -6.23
N LEU A 81 -4.67 2.18 -6.79
CA LEU A 81 -5.05 3.51 -6.32
C LEU A 81 -5.46 3.50 -4.84
N ILE A 82 -6.28 2.52 -4.42
CA ILE A 82 -6.72 2.38 -3.02
C ILE A 82 -5.53 2.03 -2.10
N LYS A 83 -4.63 1.12 -2.53
CA LYS A 83 -3.41 0.79 -1.78
C LYS A 83 -2.60 2.05 -1.48
N LEU A 84 -2.35 2.86 -2.50
CA LEU A 84 -1.52 4.06 -2.38
C LEU A 84 -2.18 5.17 -1.57
N ALA A 85 -3.51 5.33 -1.67
CA ALA A 85 -4.26 6.25 -0.83
C ALA A 85 -4.14 5.86 0.66
N ILE A 86 -4.45 4.61 1.00
CA ILE A 86 -4.40 4.12 2.38
C ILE A 86 -2.96 4.19 2.92
N TYR A 87 -1.98 3.71 2.17
CA TYR A 87 -0.58 3.71 2.60
C TYR A 87 0.02 5.12 2.69
N GLY A 88 -0.39 6.03 1.82
CA GLY A 88 0.04 7.43 1.85
C GLY A 88 -0.51 8.22 3.04
N SER A 89 -1.58 7.74 3.69
CA SER A 89 -2.16 8.42 4.84
C SER A 89 -1.23 8.39 6.07
N PRO A 90 -1.31 9.39 6.98
CA PRO A 90 -0.49 9.43 8.19
C PRO A 90 -0.69 8.22 9.11
N ASN A 91 -1.93 7.71 9.18
CA ASN A 91 -2.32 6.62 10.07
C ASN A 91 -2.40 5.25 9.38
N LYS A 92 -1.95 5.17 8.12
CA LYS A 92 -2.04 3.95 7.28
C LYS A 92 -3.45 3.34 7.22
N GLN A 93 -4.46 4.19 7.38
CA GLN A 93 -5.85 3.82 7.40
C GLN A 93 -6.70 4.97 6.88
N LEU A 94 -7.73 4.65 6.09
CA LEU A 94 -8.70 5.63 5.60
C LEU A 94 -10.10 5.05 5.62
N THR A 95 -11.09 5.91 5.81
CA THR A 95 -12.50 5.60 5.63
C THR A 95 -12.85 5.59 4.14
N LEU A 96 -14.00 5.04 3.78
CA LEU A 96 -14.46 5.05 2.39
C LEU A 96 -14.55 6.48 1.82
N GLN A 97 -15.01 7.44 2.62
CA GLN A 97 -15.16 8.82 2.20
C GLN A 97 -13.80 9.49 1.99
N GLU A 98 -12.84 9.25 2.89
CA GLU A 98 -11.49 9.79 2.73
C GLU A 98 -10.79 9.19 1.51
N ILE A 99 -11.00 7.91 1.18
CA ILE A 99 -10.48 7.31 -0.06
C ILE A 99 -11.01 8.06 -1.29
N TYR A 100 -12.29 8.45 -1.31
CA TYR A 100 -12.83 9.28 -2.41
C TYR A 100 -12.09 10.62 -2.49
N SER A 101 -11.95 11.29 -1.34
CA SER A 101 -11.29 12.59 -1.27
C SER A 101 -9.81 12.53 -1.68
N GLU A 102 -9.05 11.49 -1.30
CA GLU A 102 -7.65 11.35 -1.71
C GLU A 102 -7.49 11.19 -3.23
N LEU A 103 -8.40 10.45 -3.87
CA LEU A 103 -8.39 10.32 -5.33
C LEU A 103 -8.79 11.62 -6.03
N GLU A 104 -9.79 12.32 -5.52
CA GLU A 104 -10.25 13.63 -6.02
C GLU A 104 -9.19 14.72 -5.83
N LYS A 105 -8.39 14.65 -4.75
CA LYS A 105 -7.25 15.56 -4.51
C LYS A 105 -6.13 15.35 -5.54
N ARG A 106 -5.80 14.10 -5.86
CA ARG A 106 -4.66 13.78 -6.73
C ARG A 106 -4.99 13.90 -8.22
N PHE A 107 -6.15 13.43 -8.67
CA PHE A 107 -6.45 13.31 -10.10
C PHE A 107 -7.71 14.09 -10.49
N THR A 108 -7.56 14.96 -11.48
CA THR A 108 -8.64 15.78 -12.04
C THR A 108 -9.83 14.96 -12.51
N TRP A 109 -9.58 13.79 -13.12
CA TRP A 109 -10.63 12.90 -13.63
C TRP A 109 -11.66 12.51 -12.55
N PHE A 110 -11.22 12.21 -11.32
CA PHE A 110 -12.12 11.87 -10.21
C PHE A 110 -12.85 13.09 -9.68
N ARG A 111 -12.17 14.25 -9.62
CA ARG A 111 -12.74 15.52 -9.15
C ARG A 111 -13.90 15.99 -10.02
N GLU A 112 -13.72 16.00 -11.33
CA GLU A 112 -14.78 16.35 -12.29
C GLU A 112 -15.98 15.41 -12.18
N ARG A 113 -15.74 14.16 -11.78
CA ARG A 113 -16.73 13.09 -11.70
C ARG A 113 -17.16 12.80 -10.27
N HIS A 114 -17.02 13.76 -9.34
CA HIS A 114 -17.30 13.53 -7.92
C HIS A 114 -18.73 13.01 -7.63
N ASN A 115 -19.71 13.35 -8.47
CA ASN A 115 -21.10 12.87 -8.31
C ASN A 115 -21.37 11.51 -8.97
N GLU A 116 -20.44 10.97 -9.75
CA GLU A 116 -20.64 9.71 -10.45
C GLU A 116 -20.60 8.52 -9.51
N ARG A 117 -21.68 7.75 -9.50
CA ARG A 117 -21.79 6.54 -8.67
C ARG A 117 -20.96 5.38 -9.22
N ALA A 118 -20.65 5.37 -10.52
CA ALA A 118 -20.01 4.25 -11.21
C ALA A 118 -18.61 3.94 -10.66
N TRP A 119 -17.71 4.93 -10.63
CA TRP A 119 -16.37 4.74 -10.08
C TRP A 119 -16.40 4.55 -8.57
N LYS A 120 -17.26 5.28 -7.83
CA LYS A 120 -17.45 5.09 -6.38
C LYS A 120 -17.91 3.67 -6.05
N ASN A 121 -18.74 3.07 -6.90
CA ASN A 121 -19.15 1.68 -6.77
C ASN A 121 -17.99 0.72 -7.02
N SER A 122 -17.16 1.01 -8.02
CA SER A 122 -15.94 0.23 -8.27
C SER A 122 -14.98 0.26 -7.07
N ILE A 123 -14.85 1.39 -6.38
CA ILE A 123 -14.06 1.47 -5.14
C ILE A 123 -14.65 0.58 -4.04
N ARG A 124 -15.96 0.71 -3.74
CA ARG A 124 -16.64 -0.12 -2.71
C ARG A 124 -16.52 -1.61 -3.02
N HIS A 125 -16.70 -1.97 -4.29
CA HIS A 125 -16.55 -3.33 -4.77
C HIS A 125 -15.14 -3.85 -4.52
N ASN A 126 -14.10 -3.07 -4.84
CA ASN A 126 -12.71 -3.49 -4.67
C ASN A 126 -12.31 -3.65 -3.20
N LEU A 127 -12.76 -2.76 -2.32
CA LEU A 127 -12.54 -2.85 -0.87
C LEU A 127 -13.10 -4.16 -0.31
N SER A 128 -14.24 -4.61 -0.83
CA SER A 128 -14.79 -5.90 -0.43
C SER A 128 -14.08 -7.07 -1.14
N LEU A 129 -13.83 -6.98 -2.44
CA LEU A 129 -13.36 -8.13 -3.24
C LEU A 129 -11.95 -8.59 -2.86
N ASN A 130 -11.03 -7.66 -2.63
CA ASN A 130 -9.62 -7.98 -2.42
C ASN A 130 -9.31 -8.12 -0.93
N LYS A 131 -8.73 -9.24 -0.49
CA LYS A 131 -8.44 -9.49 0.93
C LYS A 131 -7.40 -8.55 1.54
N VAL A 132 -6.58 -7.92 0.70
CA VAL A 132 -5.60 -6.91 1.13
C VAL A 132 -6.26 -5.72 1.83
N PHE A 133 -7.54 -5.41 1.53
CA PHE A 133 -8.27 -4.35 2.21
C PHE A 133 -9.04 -4.93 3.38
N ARG A 134 -8.63 -4.58 4.59
CA ARG A 134 -9.26 -5.06 5.82
C ARG A 134 -10.07 -3.93 6.45
N PRO A 135 -11.38 -4.14 6.70
CA PRO A 135 -12.14 -3.21 7.51
C PRO A 135 -11.69 -3.34 8.97
N VAL A 136 -11.41 -2.20 9.60
CA VAL A 136 -11.04 -2.07 11.01
C VAL A 136 -12.11 -1.23 11.70
N PRO A 137 -12.73 -1.74 12.80
CA PRO A 137 -13.70 -0.98 13.57
C PRO A 137 -13.13 0.36 14.03
N ARG A 138 -13.98 1.39 14.04
CA ARG A 138 -13.58 2.67 14.63
C ARG A 138 -13.45 2.52 16.15
N PRO A 139 -12.51 3.24 16.79
CA PRO A 139 -12.47 3.35 18.24
C PRO A 139 -13.80 3.90 18.77
N ILE A 140 -14.21 3.46 19.95
CA ILE A 140 -15.41 4.00 20.61
C ILE A 140 -15.32 5.52 20.87
N THR A 141 -14.09 6.04 20.97
CA THR A 141 -13.79 7.46 21.15
C THR A 141 -13.96 8.30 19.87
N ASP A 142 -14.11 7.67 18.70
CA ASP A 142 -14.36 8.34 17.41
C ASP A 142 -15.66 7.79 16.78
N PRO A 143 -16.83 8.24 17.25
CA PRO A 143 -18.10 7.84 16.67
C PRO A 143 -18.24 8.41 15.25
N GLY A 144 -18.40 7.54 14.26
CA GLY A 144 -18.49 7.95 12.86
C GLY A 144 -19.04 6.87 11.94
N LYS A 145 -19.40 7.27 10.72
CA LYS A 145 -19.95 6.36 9.71
C LYS A 145 -18.87 5.42 9.17
N GLY A 146 -19.21 4.12 9.14
CA GLY A 146 -18.42 3.08 8.51
C GLY A 146 -17.12 2.76 9.25
N SER A 147 -16.32 1.87 8.65
CA SER A 147 -15.04 1.39 9.20
C SER A 147 -13.86 2.14 8.59
N TYR A 148 -12.72 2.09 9.27
CA TYR A 148 -11.44 2.35 8.64
C TYR A 148 -11.07 1.17 7.75
N TRP A 149 -10.29 1.43 6.72
CA TRP A 149 -9.70 0.44 5.83
C TRP A 149 -8.19 0.50 5.95
N GLN A 150 -7.59 -0.65 6.25
CA GLN A 150 -6.14 -0.85 6.35
C GLN A 150 -5.66 -1.86 5.31
N LEU A 151 -4.35 -1.87 5.06
CA LEU A 151 -3.70 -2.84 4.17
C LEU A 151 -3.15 -4.02 4.95
N ASP A 152 -3.56 -5.22 4.58
CA ASP A 152 -3.01 -6.47 5.09
C ASP A 152 -2.24 -7.19 3.98
N VAL A 153 -0.92 -7.05 4.02
CA VAL A 153 0.00 -7.70 3.07
C VAL A 153 0.55 -9.03 3.57
N SER A 154 0.11 -9.51 4.76
CA SER A 154 0.66 -10.72 5.39
C SER A 154 0.48 -11.99 4.55
N GLY A 155 -0.57 -12.05 3.73
CA GLY A 155 -0.82 -13.19 2.85
C GLY A 155 0.13 -13.29 1.65
N GLY A 156 0.84 -12.22 1.27
CA GLY A 156 1.45 -12.16 -0.07
C GLY A 156 0.42 -11.87 -1.17
N GLU A 157 0.89 -11.75 -2.40
CA GLU A 157 0.14 -11.18 -3.53
C GLU A 157 -1.27 -11.74 -3.73
N GLY A 158 -2.24 -10.86 -4.01
CA GLY A 158 -3.34 -11.24 -4.88
C GLY A 158 -4.38 -12.24 -4.36
N TYR A 159 -4.63 -12.32 -3.04
CA TYR A 159 -5.81 -13.03 -2.53
C TYR A 159 -7.11 -12.30 -2.93
N LYS A 160 -7.49 -12.42 -4.19
CA LYS A 160 -8.86 -12.20 -4.65
C LYS A 160 -9.67 -13.33 -4.01
N ARG A 161 -10.76 -12.98 -3.31
CA ARG A 161 -11.67 -14.03 -2.81
C ARG A 161 -12.11 -14.91 -3.98
N ALA A 162 -12.08 -16.24 -3.81
CA ALA A 162 -12.65 -17.15 -4.78
C ALA A 162 -14.10 -16.72 -5.07
N ARG A 163 -14.44 -16.49 -6.35
CA ARG A 163 -15.82 -16.20 -6.74
C ARG A 163 -16.66 -17.44 -6.43
N LYS A 164 -17.43 -17.41 -5.34
CA LYS A 164 -18.49 -18.39 -5.10
C LYS A 164 -19.57 -18.13 -6.15
N ARG A 165 -19.46 -18.79 -7.32
CA ARG A 165 -20.51 -18.80 -8.33
C ARG A 165 -21.74 -19.40 -7.66
N ARG A 166 -22.73 -18.59 -7.31
CA ARG A 166 -24.07 -19.11 -7.02
C ARG A 166 -24.60 -19.62 -8.35
N SER A 167 -24.58 -20.94 -8.56
CA SER A 167 -25.22 -21.54 -9.72
C SER A 167 -26.67 -21.07 -9.72
N ARG A 168 -27.10 -20.47 -10.83
CA ARG A 168 -28.45 -19.95 -11.01
C ARG A 168 -29.40 -21.08 -11.42
N ALA A 169 -29.29 -22.22 -10.74
CA ALA A 169 -30.00 -23.47 -11.03
C ALA A 169 -30.85 -23.86 -9.81
N SER A 170 -31.83 -23.03 -9.43
CA SER A 170 -32.86 -23.42 -8.45
C SER A 170 -34.11 -22.53 -8.50
N ARG A 171 -34.53 -22.06 -9.68
CA ARG A 171 -35.80 -21.32 -9.84
C ARG A 171 -36.59 -21.65 -11.11
N ALA A 172 -36.33 -22.81 -11.70
CA ALA A 172 -37.11 -23.33 -12.81
C ALA A 172 -37.57 -24.76 -12.48
N SER A 173 -38.58 -24.89 -11.63
CA SER A 173 -39.40 -26.11 -11.49
C SER A 173 -40.48 -25.93 -10.41
N HIS A 174 -41.53 -25.16 -10.70
CA HIS A 174 -42.89 -25.50 -10.23
C HIS A 174 -43.92 -24.68 -11.02
N SER A 175 -44.15 -25.07 -12.27
CA SER A 175 -45.44 -24.87 -12.93
C SER A 175 -45.91 -26.26 -13.37
N HIS A 176 -46.74 -26.88 -12.55
CA HIS A 176 -47.58 -27.98 -12.99
C HIS A 176 -49.01 -27.62 -12.62
N SER A 177 -49.76 -27.39 -13.69
CA SER A 177 -51.21 -27.32 -13.80
C SER A 177 -51.83 -28.68 -13.51
N GLU A 178 -52.84 -28.75 -12.66
CA GLU A 178 -53.88 -29.77 -12.72
C GLU A 178 -55.24 -29.08 -12.47
N GLU A 179 -56.08 -29.13 -13.49
CA GLU A 179 -57.54 -28.89 -13.48
C GLU A 179 -58.25 -30.18 -12.99
N ASP A 180 -59.51 -30.00 -12.58
CA ASP A 180 -60.60 -30.99 -12.39
C ASP A 180 -60.49 -32.07 -11.29
N ASP A 181 -61.42 -32.05 -10.32
CA ASP A 181 -62.55 -33.00 -10.26
C ASP A 181 -63.46 -32.79 -9.01
N GLU A 182 -64.77 -32.72 -9.30
CA GLU A 182 -65.99 -33.22 -8.62
C GLU A 182 -66.26 -33.24 -7.09
N GLU A 183 -67.52 -32.85 -6.77
CA GLU A 183 -68.50 -33.27 -5.73
C GLU A 183 -68.11 -33.58 -4.27
N ASP A 184 -68.75 -32.87 -3.31
CA ASP A 184 -69.99 -33.31 -2.58
C ASP A 184 -70.62 -32.11 -1.84
#